data_AF-A0A741LDR0-F1
#
_entry.id   AF-A0A741LDR0-F1
#
_cell.length_a   1.000
_cell.length_b   1.000
_cell.length_c   1.000
_cell.angle_alpha   90.00
_cell.angle_beta   90.00
_cell.angle_gamma   90.00
#
_symmetry.space_group_name_H-M   'P 1'
#
loop_
_entity.id
_entity.type
_entity.pdbx_description
1 polymer ?
#
loop_
_entity_poly.entity_id
_entity_poly.type
_entity_poly.pdbx_seq_one_letter_code
_entity_poly.pdbx_strand_id
1 'polypeptide(L)'
;NNLLSIIAYKNYNNKMAPYCFNEISHKDILPYVFTYNTPPKKDDYAGLARPELYSISEDDYQEEITKTILKSNSPNLSTWLTATNNYIRLSESEYIPRVDALDENTIKQNMFSFSDHEIKSYFHETVPNINSIPLHILKHDGDDLYNFFVEKYIEITEKEKIQELRNKMVNDGWTAIDMDIYHSDFKYKALETLDVDLIINAIQNSWSIYDIQIFSNHLLSVYNFLNLCDFLSNELPHLKKLDEFLNSYLDEIKISFRRGAIIELKNSVKKVKESLEKSISLTNKT
;
A
#
# COMPACT_ATOMS: atom_id res chain seq x y z
N ASN A 1 -42.88 -3.70 24.20
CA ASN A 1 -41.65 -3.31 24.90
C ASN A 1 -40.80 -4.52 25.24
N ASN A 2 -39.91 -4.92 24.34
CA ASN A 2 -38.70 -5.73 24.62
C ASN A 2 -37.76 -5.78 23.38
N LEU A 3 -37.78 -4.75 22.52
CA LEU A 3 -36.88 -4.62 21.36
C LEU A 3 -35.43 -4.27 21.76
N LEU A 4 -35.13 -4.18 23.06
CA LEU A 4 -33.85 -3.72 23.61
C LEU A 4 -32.96 -4.84 24.19
N SER A 5 -33.36 -6.12 24.17
CA SER A 5 -32.56 -7.20 24.78
C SER A 5 -31.60 -7.92 23.83
N ILE A 6 -31.66 -7.66 22.52
CA ILE A 6 -30.79 -8.39 21.55
C ILE A 6 -29.32 -7.97 21.68
N ILE A 7 -29.06 -6.73 22.12
CA ILE A 7 -27.72 -6.22 22.40
C ILE A 7 -27.07 -6.96 23.60
N ALA A 8 -27.86 -7.66 24.42
CA ALA A 8 -27.33 -8.47 25.52
C ALA A 8 -26.74 -9.81 25.05
N TYR A 9 -27.02 -10.25 23.81
CA TYR A 9 -26.46 -11.49 23.27
C TYR A 9 -25.14 -11.19 22.54
N LYS A 10 -24.02 -11.63 23.12
CA LYS A 10 -22.66 -11.49 22.56
C LYS A 10 -22.49 -12.10 21.14
N ASN A 11 -23.43 -12.94 20.69
CA ASN A 11 -23.33 -13.74 19.46
C ASN A 11 -24.45 -13.44 18.44
N TYR A 12 -24.82 -12.17 18.26
CA TYR A 12 -25.77 -11.80 17.21
C TYR A 12 -25.24 -12.20 15.82
N ASN A 13 -26.07 -12.87 15.01
CA ASN A 13 -25.73 -13.24 13.64
C ASN A 13 -26.93 -13.07 12.69
N ASN A 14 -26.67 -13.04 11.38
CA ASN A 14 -27.69 -12.76 10.35
C ASN A 14 -28.90 -13.72 10.37
N LYS A 15 -28.76 -14.92 10.96
CA LYS A 15 -29.87 -15.88 11.10
C LYS A 15 -30.87 -15.48 12.20
N MET A 16 -30.51 -14.49 13.04
CA MET A 16 -31.38 -13.91 14.06
C MET A 16 -32.16 -12.69 13.56
N ALA A 17 -31.87 -12.16 12.36
CA ALA A 17 -32.56 -10.99 11.83
C ALA A 17 -34.10 -11.14 11.76
N PRO A 18 -34.67 -12.29 11.35
CA PRO A 18 -36.13 -12.47 11.32
C PRO A 18 -36.80 -12.35 12.70
N TYR A 19 -36.08 -12.65 13.78
CA TYR A 19 -36.59 -12.47 15.15
C TYR A 19 -36.76 -11.00 15.51
N CYS A 20 -35.85 -10.13 15.06
CA CYS A 20 -35.96 -8.68 15.25
C CYS A 20 -37.22 -8.10 14.59
N PHE A 21 -37.74 -8.77 13.56
CA PHE A 21 -38.95 -8.39 12.84
C PHE A 21 -40.20 -9.18 13.29
N ASN A 22 -40.11 -9.93 14.40
CA ASN A 22 -41.17 -10.81 14.92
C ASN A 22 -41.66 -11.89 13.93
N GLU A 23 -40.84 -12.29 12.95
CA GLU A 23 -41.18 -13.33 11.98
C GLU A 23 -40.98 -14.74 12.53
N ILE A 24 -40.12 -14.90 13.54
CA ILE A 24 -39.85 -16.16 14.24
C ILE A 24 -39.94 -15.96 15.76
N SER A 25 -40.15 -17.04 16.51
CA SER A 25 -40.31 -16.99 17.96
C SER A 25 -38.97 -17.00 18.70
N HIS A 26 -38.99 -16.67 19.99
CA HIS A 26 -37.80 -16.75 20.86
C HIS A 26 -37.20 -18.16 20.92
N LYS A 27 -38.02 -19.22 20.78
CA LYS A 27 -37.54 -20.61 20.79
C LYS A 27 -36.71 -20.92 19.54
N ASP A 28 -37.06 -20.32 18.42
CA ASP A 28 -36.41 -20.57 17.13
C ASP A 28 -35.01 -19.93 17.07
N ILE A 29 -34.73 -18.95 17.92
CA ILE A 29 -33.41 -18.34 18.04
C ILE A 29 -32.48 -18.97 19.07
N LEU A 30 -33.00 -19.80 19.99
CA LEU A 30 -32.19 -20.43 21.04
C LEU A 30 -30.94 -21.17 20.52
N PRO A 31 -30.99 -21.94 19.41
CA PRO A 31 -29.80 -22.61 18.87
C PRO A 31 -28.74 -21.65 18.31
N TYR A 32 -29.15 -20.44 17.91
CA TYR A 32 -28.24 -19.41 17.41
C TYR A 32 -27.68 -18.55 18.55
N VAL A 33 -28.46 -18.36 19.62
CA VAL A 33 -28.08 -17.61 20.82
C VAL A 33 -27.12 -18.43 21.67
N PHE A 34 -27.41 -19.71 21.81
CA PHE A 34 -26.60 -20.70 22.51
C PHE A 34 -26.04 -21.66 21.47
N THR A 35 -25.04 -21.19 20.72
CA THR A 35 -24.22 -22.12 19.94
C THR A 35 -23.56 -23.08 20.93
N TYR A 36 -23.79 -24.39 20.76
CA TYR A 36 -22.86 -25.38 21.29
C TYR A 36 -21.53 -25.10 20.60
N ASN A 37 -20.66 -24.35 21.27
CA ASN A 37 -19.34 -24.05 20.76
C ASN A 37 -18.64 -25.40 20.63
N THR A 38 -18.48 -25.86 19.39
CA THR A 38 -17.57 -26.98 19.13
C THR A 38 -16.22 -26.53 19.69
N PRO A 39 -15.62 -27.28 20.62
CA PRO A 39 -14.35 -26.90 21.20
C PRO A 39 -13.34 -26.64 20.08
N PRO A 40 -12.56 -25.54 20.15
CA PRO A 40 -11.53 -25.29 19.15
C PRO A 40 -10.56 -26.47 19.12
N LYS A 41 -10.04 -26.80 17.94
CA LYS A 41 -8.97 -27.80 17.81
C LYS A 41 -7.66 -27.18 18.28
N LYS A 42 -6.74 -27.99 18.79
CA LYS A 42 -5.43 -27.54 19.28
C LYS A 42 -4.69 -26.70 18.23
N ASP A 43 -4.66 -27.16 16.99
CA ASP A 43 -3.99 -26.46 15.87
C ASP A 43 -4.58 -25.05 15.59
N ASP A 44 -5.82 -24.77 16.01
CA ASP A 44 -6.48 -23.48 15.83
C ASP A 44 -6.24 -22.52 17.00
N TYR A 45 -5.61 -22.97 18.09
CA TYR A 45 -5.47 -22.21 19.34
C TYR A 45 -4.79 -20.87 19.14
N ALA A 46 -3.69 -20.83 18.39
CA ALA A 46 -2.93 -19.61 18.14
C ALA A 46 -3.73 -18.52 17.40
N GLY A 47 -4.77 -18.91 16.63
CA GLY A 47 -5.64 -18.00 15.90
C GLY A 47 -6.84 -17.47 16.70
N LEU A 48 -7.02 -17.88 17.96
CA LEU A 48 -8.16 -17.44 18.78
C LEU A 48 -7.95 -15.99 19.24
N ALA A 49 -8.91 -15.09 18.96
CA ALA A 49 -8.82 -13.69 19.40
C ALA A 49 -8.87 -13.52 20.93
N ARG A 50 -9.53 -14.45 21.64
CA ARG A 50 -9.70 -14.44 23.11
C ARG A 50 -9.60 -15.88 23.65
N PRO A 51 -8.42 -16.49 23.64
CA PRO A 51 -8.22 -17.88 24.09
C PRO A 51 -8.68 -18.11 25.53
N GLU A 52 -8.57 -17.10 26.40
CA GLU A 52 -8.95 -17.17 27.82
C GLU A 52 -10.44 -17.39 28.06
N LEU A 53 -11.29 -17.20 27.03
CA LEU A 53 -12.72 -17.45 27.11
C LEU A 53 -13.09 -18.91 26.78
N TYR A 54 -12.12 -19.72 26.38
CA TYR A 54 -12.30 -21.13 26.06
C TYR A 54 -11.71 -22.01 27.16
N SER A 55 -12.32 -23.16 27.42
CA SER A 55 -11.80 -24.17 28.34
C SER A 55 -10.68 -24.99 27.68
N ILE A 56 -9.55 -24.34 27.37
CA ILE A 56 -8.35 -24.94 26.77
C ILE A 56 -7.21 -24.98 27.80
N SER A 57 -6.26 -25.91 27.66
CA SER A 57 -5.08 -25.96 28.53
C SER A 57 -4.10 -24.82 28.18
N GLU A 58 -3.60 -24.14 29.21
CA GLU A 58 -2.61 -23.07 29.08
C GLU A 58 -1.28 -23.61 28.52
N ASP A 59 -0.86 -24.81 28.93
CA ASP A 59 0.35 -25.46 28.41
C ASP A 59 0.21 -25.77 26.90
N ASP A 60 -0.92 -26.34 26.49
CA ASP A 60 -1.21 -26.60 25.08
C ASP A 60 -1.29 -25.30 24.27
N TYR A 61 -1.90 -24.25 24.83
CA TYR A 61 -1.98 -22.94 24.20
C TYR A 61 -0.60 -22.32 24.04
N GLN A 62 0.23 -22.38 25.08
CA GLN A 62 1.58 -21.85 25.08
C GLN A 62 2.47 -22.56 24.04
N GLU A 63 2.33 -23.86 23.88
CA GLU A 63 3.03 -24.62 22.85
C GLU A 63 2.66 -24.12 21.44
N GLU A 64 1.37 -23.98 21.14
CA GLU A 64 0.89 -23.60 19.81
C GLU A 64 1.18 -22.14 19.45
N ILE A 65 1.05 -21.22 20.42
CA ILE A 65 1.40 -19.82 20.20
C ILE A 65 2.91 -19.65 19.96
N THR A 66 3.74 -20.42 20.67
CA THR A 66 5.20 -20.38 20.49
C THR A 66 5.60 -20.88 19.10
N LYS A 67 5.06 -22.03 18.67
CA LYS A 67 5.29 -22.56 17.31
C LYS A 67 4.88 -21.55 16.24
N THR A 68 3.74 -20.90 16.44
CA THR A 68 3.19 -19.91 15.52
C THR A 68 4.07 -18.66 15.45
N ILE A 69 4.42 -18.07 16.58
CA ILE A 69 5.24 -16.84 16.60
C ILE A 69 6.64 -17.11 16.02
N LEU A 70 7.22 -18.28 16.29
CA LEU A 70 8.49 -18.75 15.69
C LEU A 70 8.35 -19.23 14.24
N LYS A 71 7.16 -19.11 13.64
CA LYS A 71 6.83 -19.53 12.27
C LYS A 71 7.18 -21.00 11.94
N SER A 72 7.20 -21.88 12.94
CA SER A 72 7.50 -23.31 12.76
C SER A 72 6.44 -24.06 11.96
N ASN A 73 5.20 -23.56 11.95
CA ASN A 73 4.05 -24.09 11.23
C ASN A 73 3.68 -23.28 9.97
N SER A 74 4.54 -22.33 9.54
CA SER A 74 4.26 -21.42 8.40
C SER A 74 2.89 -20.72 8.49
N PRO A 75 2.62 -19.96 9.57
CA PRO A 75 1.32 -19.34 9.77
C PRO A 75 1.10 -18.20 8.78
N ASN A 76 -0.16 -17.99 8.39
CA ASN A 76 -0.54 -16.79 7.66
C ASN A 76 -0.41 -15.55 8.57
N LEU A 77 -0.37 -14.37 7.96
CA LEU A 77 -0.17 -13.11 8.68
C LEU A 77 -1.26 -12.83 9.72
N SER A 78 -2.52 -13.18 9.45
CA SER A 78 -3.65 -12.99 10.37
C SER A 78 -3.46 -13.79 11.67
N THR A 79 -3.16 -15.08 11.53
CA THR A 79 -2.91 -15.99 12.64
C THR A 79 -1.66 -15.56 13.41
N TRP A 80 -0.60 -15.15 12.72
CA TRP A 80 0.63 -14.70 13.37
C TRP A 80 0.44 -13.39 14.15
N LEU A 81 -0.28 -12.40 13.60
CA LEU A 81 -0.61 -11.16 14.30
C LEU A 81 -1.48 -11.43 15.53
N THR A 82 -2.51 -12.27 15.39
CA THR A 82 -3.40 -12.65 16.49
C THR A 82 -2.62 -13.36 17.59
N ALA A 83 -1.77 -14.31 17.23
CA ALA A 83 -0.90 -15.03 18.15
C ALA A 83 0.04 -14.06 18.88
N THR A 84 0.74 -13.19 18.15
CA THR A 84 1.72 -12.26 18.73
C THR A 84 1.06 -11.26 19.67
N ASN A 85 -0.04 -10.63 19.27
CA ASN A 85 -0.77 -9.68 20.12
C ASN A 85 -1.35 -10.35 21.36
N ASN A 86 -1.86 -11.57 21.24
CA ASN A 86 -2.30 -12.34 22.40
C ASN A 86 -1.16 -12.71 23.33
N TYR A 87 -0.01 -13.14 22.81
CA TYR A 87 1.15 -13.45 23.65
C TYR A 87 1.59 -12.25 24.47
N ILE A 88 1.73 -11.07 23.83
CA ILE A 88 2.09 -9.82 24.51
C ILE A 88 1.06 -9.52 25.61
N ARG A 89 -0.22 -9.45 25.26
CA ARG A 89 -1.30 -9.13 26.21
C ARG A 89 -1.40 -10.12 27.37
N LEU A 90 -1.38 -11.42 27.08
CA LEU A 90 -1.58 -12.47 28.08
C LEU A 90 -0.36 -12.63 28.99
N SER A 91 0.86 -12.45 28.46
CA SER A 91 2.07 -12.48 29.26
C SER A 91 2.24 -11.24 30.14
N GLU A 92 1.78 -10.07 29.70
CA GLU A 92 1.73 -8.85 30.52
C GLU A 92 0.70 -8.93 31.64
N SER A 93 -0.43 -9.58 31.39
CA SER A 93 -1.50 -9.79 32.36
C SER A 93 -1.34 -11.08 33.19
N GLU A 94 -0.17 -11.74 33.10
CA GLU A 94 0.19 -12.95 33.87
C GLU A 94 -0.76 -14.16 33.67
N TYR A 95 -1.45 -14.25 32.53
CA TYR A 95 -2.24 -15.43 32.16
C TYR A 95 -1.36 -16.60 31.71
N ILE A 96 -0.22 -16.30 31.06
CA ILE A 96 0.76 -17.27 30.59
C ILE A 96 2.18 -16.81 30.94
N PRO A 97 3.14 -17.73 31.17
CA PRO A 97 4.51 -17.34 31.45
C PRO A 97 5.20 -16.80 30.19
N ARG A 98 6.16 -15.89 30.40
CA ARG A 98 7.04 -15.40 29.34
C ARG A 98 7.97 -16.51 28.87
N VAL A 99 8.21 -16.55 27.56
CA VAL A 99 9.09 -17.53 26.91
C VAL A 99 10.34 -16.80 26.43
N ASP A 100 11.52 -17.22 26.89
CA ASP A 100 12.80 -16.58 26.55
C ASP A 100 13.08 -16.57 25.04
N ALA A 101 12.62 -17.59 24.32
CA ALA A 101 12.75 -17.68 22.86
C ALA A 101 11.86 -16.68 22.10
N LEU A 102 10.88 -16.06 22.75
CA LEU A 102 9.96 -15.08 22.16
C LEU A 102 10.32 -13.66 22.63
N ASP A 103 11.59 -13.29 22.46
CA ASP A 103 12.05 -11.94 22.73
C ASP A 103 11.67 -10.95 21.61
N GLU A 104 11.80 -9.67 21.89
CA GLU A 104 11.43 -8.59 20.95
C GLU A 104 12.22 -8.67 19.63
N ASN A 105 13.47 -9.13 19.69
CA ASN A 105 14.32 -9.27 18.51
C ASN A 105 13.82 -10.38 17.58
N THR A 106 13.41 -11.51 18.15
CA THR A 106 12.88 -12.66 17.41
C THR A 106 11.57 -12.31 16.75
N ILE A 107 10.66 -11.61 17.46
CA ILE A 107 9.40 -11.12 16.90
C ILE A 107 9.68 -10.16 15.75
N LYS A 108 10.62 -9.20 15.92
CA LYS A 108 11.03 -8.27 14.86
C LYS A 108 11.59 -8.99 13.65
N GLN A 109 12.45 -10.00 13.80
CA GLN A 109 12.98 -10.76 12.67
C GLN A 109 11.87 -11.47 11.89
N ASN A 110 10.93 -12.10 12.61
CA ASN A 110 9.81 -12.79 11.98
C ASN A 110 8.84 -11.82 11.28
N MET A 111 8.69 -10.61 11.82
CA MET A 111 7.91 -9.53 11.19
C MET A 111 8.42 -9.18 9.78
N PHE A 112 9.74 -9.14 9.56
CA PHE A 112 10.34 -8.88 8.23
C PHE A 112 10.32 -10.09 7.29
N SER A 113 9.95 -11.27 7.77
CA SER A 113 9.99 -12.50 6.96
C SER A 113 8.74 -12.72 6.10
N PHE A 114 7.70 -11.90 6.23
CA PHE A 114 6.49 -12.00 5.43
C PHE A 114 6.70 -11.41 4.03
N SER A 115 6.20 -12.12 3.02
CA SER A 115 6.27 -11.68 1.63
C SER A 115 5.19 -10.63 1.30
N ASP A 116 5.46 -9.81 0.28
CA ASP A 116 4.50 -8.81 -0.22
C ASP A 116 3.12 -9.43 -0.53
N HIS A 117 3.10 -10.66 -1.07
CA HIS A 117 1.86 -11.39 -1.38
C HIS A 117 1.06 -11.70 -0.10
N GLU A 118 1.71 -12.22 0.94
CA GLU A 118 1.03 -12.54 2.21
C GLU A 118 0.43 -11.29 2.86
N ILE A 119 1.17 -10.18 2.82
CA ILE A 119 0.71 -8.89 3.36
C ILE A 119 -0.53 -8.41 2.58
N LYS A 120 -0.50 -8.46 1.24
CA LYS A 120 -1.66 -8.07 0.43
C LYS A 120 -2.88 -8.96 0.67
N SER A 121 -2.70 -10.28 0.68
CA SER A 121 -3.79 -11.22 0.93
C SER A 121 -4.48 -10.94 2.25
N TYR A 122 -3.71 -10.71 3.31
CA TYR A 122 -4.24 -10.34 4.63
C TYR A 122 -5.15 -9.11 4.56
N PHE A 123 -4.69 -8.02 3.96
CA PHE A 123 -5.45 -6.77 3.91
C PHE A 123 -6.69 -6.86 3.00
N HIS A 124 -6.63 -7.61 1.89
CA HIS A 124 -7.80 -7.85 1.04
C HIS A 124 -8.86 -8.73 1.72
N GLU A 125 -8.46 -9.68 2.56
CA GLU A 125 -9.36 -10.57 3.28
C GLU A 125 -9.99 -9.89 4.51
N THR A 126 -9.25 -9.03 5.19
CA THR A 126 -9.67 -8.44 6.47
C THR A 126 -10.35 -7.09 6.34
N VAL A 127 -10.06 -6.32 5.28
CA VAL A 127 -10.60 -4.98 5.08
C VAL A 127 -11.50 -4.94 3.84
N PRO A 128 -12.83 -4.94 4.02
CA PRO A 128 -13.77 -4.83 2.90
C PRO A 128 -13.56 -3.52 2.12
N ASN A 129 -13.56 -3.61 0.79
CA ASN A 129 -13.39 -2.46 -0.11
C ASN A 129 -12.09 -1.67 0.12
N ILE A 130 -11.00 -2.34 0.50
CA ILE A 130 -9.70 -1.68 0.75
C ILE A 130 -9.22 -0.76 -0.38
N ASN A 131 -9.58 -1.07 -1.62
CA ASN A 131 -9.21 -0.27 -2.79
C ASN A 131 -9.90 1.12 -2.84
N SER A 132 -10.97 1.31 -2.07
CA SER A 132 -11.77 2.54 -2.07
C SER A 132 -11.51 3.44 -0.86
N ILE A 133 -10.64 3.03 0.05
CA ILE A 133 -10.36 3.76 1.29
C ILE A 133 -8.95 4.39 1.25
N PRO A 134 -8.78 5.60 1.81
CA PRO A 134 -7.45 6.17 2.00
C PRO A 134 -6.62 5.31 2.97
N LEU A 135 -5.54 4.68 2.50
CA LEU A 135 -4.80 3.68 3.29
C LEU A 135 -4.23 4.17 4.62
N HIS A 136 -3.97 5.48 4.75
CA HIS A 136 -3.47 6.06 6.01
C HIS A 136 -4.47 5.92 7.17
N ILE A 137 -5.77 5.80 6.89
CA ILE A 137 -6.80 5.62 7.94
C ILE A 137 -6.76 4.23 8.56
N LEU A 138 -6.04 3.28 7.94
CA LEU A 138 -5.92 1.93 8.47
C LEU A 138 -5.12 1.91 9.76
N LYS A 139 -4.25 2.90 10.00
CA LYS A 139 -3.39 2.92 11.20
C LYS A 139 -4.22 2.97 12.49
N HIS A 140 -3.72 2.27 13.52
CA HIS A 140 -4.34 2.21 14.84
C HIS A 140 -3.42 2.83 15.89
N ASP A 141 -3.96 3.71 16.72
CA ASP A 141 -3.20 4.35 17.78
C ASP A 141 -2.70 3.30 18.79
N GLY A 142 -1.37 3.21 18.96
CA GLY A 142 -0.74 2.31 19.93
C GLY A 142 -0.57 0.85 19.48
N ASP A 143 -0.86 0.51 18.21
CA ASP A 143 -0.58 -0.82 17.65
C ASP A 143 0.57 -0.75 16.64
N ASP A 144 1.80 -0.63 17.16
CA ASP A 144 3.01 -0.51 16.34
C ASP A 144 3.22 -1.74 15.43
N LEU A 145 2.82 -2.93 15.91
CA LEU A 145 2.97 -4.18 15.15
C LEU A 145 2.07 -4.17 13.91
N TYR A 146 0.79 -3.85 14.08
CA TYR A 146 -0.14 -3.75 12.97
C TYR A 146 0.23 -2.58 12.04
N ASN A 147 0.59 -1.43 12.60
CA ASN A 147 0.98 -0.25 11.82
C ASN A 147 2.19 -0.49 10.93
N PHE A 148 3.15 -1.32 11.35
CA PHE A 148 4.26 -1.75 10.50
C PHE A 148 3.76 -2.43 9.22
N PHE A 149 2.80 -3.36 9.32
CA PHE A 149 2.24 -4.03 8.14
C PHE A 149 1.38 -3.09 7.29
N VAL A 150 0.70 -2.12 7.90
CA VAL A 150 -0.01 -1.06 7.16
C VAL A 150 0.98 -0.25 6.31
N GLU A 151 2.11 0.16 6.87
CA GLU A 151 3.14 0.89 6.13
C GLU A 151 3.72 0.06 4.98
N LYS A 152 4.02 -1.22 5.23
CA LYS A 152 4.45 -2.14 4.17
C LYS A 152 3.42 -2.28 3.07
N TYR A 153 2.13 -2.41 3.41
CA TYR A 153 1.07 -2.51 2.42
C TYR A 153 0.93 -1.23 1.57
N ILE A 154 1.08 -0.06 2.17
CA ILE A 154 1.12 1.23 1.47
C ILE A 154 2.29 1.23 0.47
N GLU A 155 3.51 0.91 0.92
CA GLU A 155 4.72 0.83 0.07
C GLU A 155 4.52 -0.11 -1.12
N ILE A 156 3.96 -1.30 -0.89
CA ILE A 156 3.68 -2.30 -1.93
C ILE A 156 2.69 -1.74 -2.96
N THR A 157 1.59 -1.15 -2.48
CA THR A 157 0.52 -0.61 -3.35
C THR A 157 1.02 0.57 -4.19
N GLU A 158 1.82 1.46 -3.60
CA GLU A 158 2.44 2.57 -4.32
C GLU A 158 3.38 2.08 -5.42
N LYS A 159 4.22 1.09 -5.11
CA LYS A 159 5.16 0.50 -6.08
C LYS A 159 4.42 -0.15 -7.26
N GLU A 160 3.36 -0.90 -6.99
CA GLU A 160 2.53 -1.52 -8.03
C GLU A 160 1.86 -0.47 -8.91
N LYS A 161 1.26 0.57 -8.30
CA LYS A 161 0.65 1.68 -9.02
C LYS A 161 1.65 2.38 -9.96
N ILE A 162 2.87 2.63 -9.48
CA ILE A 162 3.94 3.20 -10.31
C ILE A 162 4.26 2.27 -11.48
N GLN A 163 4.35 0.96 -11.24
CA GLN A 163 4.64 0.00 -12.32
C GLN A 163 3.51 -0.08 -13.35
N GLU A 164 2.25 -0.03 -12.92
CA GLU A 164 1.09 0.05 -13.81
C GLU A 164 1.14 1.31 -14.68
N LEU A 165 1.44 2.47 -14.07
CA LEU A 165 1.59 3.73 -14.80
C LEU A 165 2.73 3.68 -15.82
N ARG A 166 3.88 3.09 -15.46
CA ARG A 166 5.01 2.88 -16.40
C ARG A 166 4.59 2.02 -17.59
N ASN A 167 3.90 0.91 -17.34
CA ASN A 167 3.44 0.02 -18.40
C ASN A 167 2.42 0.73 -19.32
N LYS A 168 1.45 1.44 -18.73
CA LYS A 168 0.42 2.20 -19.45
C LYS A 168 1.04 3.33 -20.28
N MET A 169 2.01 4.05 -19.73
CA MET A 169 2.76 5.11 -20.44
C MET A 169 3.49 4.58 -21.68
N VAL A 170 4.13 3.41 -21.57
CA VAL A 170 4.90 2.81 -22.67
C VAL A 170 3.98 2.30 -23.77
N ASN A 171 2.87 1.66 -23.40
CA ASN A 171 1.96 1.01 -24.34
C ASN A 171 0.93 1.97 -24.96
N ASP A 172 0.34 2.85 -24.15
CA ASP A 172 -0.82 3.66 -24.54
C ASP A 172 -0.48 5.16 -24.71
N GLY A 173 0.73 5.57 -24.30
CA GLY A 173 1.20 6.95 -24.43
C GLY A 173 1.02 7.80 -23.17
N TRP A 174 1.52 9.04 -23.22
CA TRP A 174 1.48 9.97 -22.09
C TRP A 174 0.05 10.36 -21.71
N THR A 175 -0.81 10.57 -22.71
CA THR A 175 -2.20 10.99 -22.50
C THR A 175 -3.06 9.95 -21.79
N ALA A 176 -2.60 8.69 -21.73
CA ALA A 176 -3.26 7.65 -20.96
C ALA A 176 -3.02 7.79 -19.45
N ILE A 177 -1.98 8.52 -19.03
CA ILE A 177 -1.56 8.64 -17.63
C ILE A 177 -1.52 10.08 -17.11
N ASP A 178 -1.66 11.10 -17.97
CA ASP A 178 -1.44 12.50 -17.63
C ASP A 178 -2.27 12.99 -16.43
N MET A 179 -3.56 12.63 -16.39
CA MET A 179 -4.48 12.93 -15.29
C MET A 179 -4.10 12.18 -14.01
N ASP A 180 -3.69 10.92 -14.13
CA ASP A 180 -3.25 10.10 -13.00
C ASP A 180 -1.98 10.69 -12.37
N ILE A 181 -1.04 11.18 -13.19
CA ILE A 181 0.16 11.90 -12.74
C ILE A 181 -0.22 13.22 -12.07
N TYR A 182 -1.10 14.02 -12.68
CA TYR A 182 -1.48 15.33 -12.16
C TYR A 182 -2.11 15.24 -10.76
N HIS A 183 -2.86 14.19 -10.48
CA HIS A 183 -3.48 13.93 -9.18
C HIS A 183 -2.60 13.12 -8.20
N SER A 184 -1.40 12.73 -8.61
CA SER A 184 -0.47 11.96 -7.76
C SER A 184 0.40 12.84 -6.88
N ASP A 185 0.91 12.25 -5.79
CA ASP A 185 1.88 12.88 -4.90
C ASP A 185 3.25 13.10 -5.58
N PHE A 186 3.53 12.37 -6.66
CA PHE A 186 4.78 12.46 -7.42
C PHE A 186 4.65 13.30 -8.70
N LYS A 187 3.62 14.15 -8.83
CA LYS A 187 3.47 15.08 -9.98
C LYS A 187 4.69 15.97 -10.25
N TYR A 188 5.48 16.27 -9.22
CA TYR A 188 6.70 17.08 -9.31
C TYR A 188 7.98 16.24 -9.51
N LYS A 189 7.87 14.90 -9.52
CA LYS A 189 9.00 13.97 -9.67
C LYS A 189 8.71 12.92 -10.75
N ALA A 190 8.03 13.35 -11.82
CA ALA A 190 7.51 12.44 -12.82
C ALA A 190 8.63 11.74 -13.60
N LEU A 191 9.76 12.41 -13.87
CA LEU A 191 10.86 11.81 -14.64
C LEU A 191 11.62 10.76 -13.82
N GLU A 192 11.84 11.01 -12.53
CA GLU A 192 12.41 10.03 -11.61
C GLU A 192 11.46 8.85 -11.42
N THR A 193 10.18 9.13 -11.11
CA THR A 193 9.20 8.09 -10.74
C THR A 193 8.85 7.18 -11.91
N LEU A 194 8.68 7.72 -13.12
CA LEU A 194 8.33 6.93 -14.30
C LEU A 194 9.54 6.34 -15.03
N ASP A 195 10.75 6.63 -14.56
CA ASP A 195 12.02 6.30 -15.19
C ASP A 195 12.20 7.00 -16.56
N VAL A 196 13.13 7.97 -16.57
CA VAL A 196 13.48 8.74 -17.76
C VAL A 196 13.94 7.87 -18.94
N ASP A 197 14.52 6.69 -18.70
CA ASP A 197 14.90 5.79 -19.79
C ASP A 197 13.67 5.19 -20.48
N LEU A 198 12.62 4.87 -19.72
CA LEU A 198 11.34 4.43 -20.29
C LEU A 198 10.67 5.55 -21.08
N ILE A 199 10.72 6.78 -20.57
CA ILE A 199 10.20 7.97 -21.27
C ILE A 199 10.94 8.17 -22.60
N ILE A 200 12.28 8.12 -22.58
CA ILE A 200 13.11 8.26 -23.78
C ILE A 200 12.77 7.18 -24.81
N ASN A 201 12.70 5.92 -24.37
CA ASN A 201 12.34 4.81 -25.24
C ASN A 201 10.94 4.98 -25.84
N ALA A 202 9.98 5.45 -25.04
CA ALA A 202 8.62 5.69 -25.49
C ALA A 202 8.53 6.85 -26.50
N ILE A 203 9.23 7.96 -26.25
CA ILE A 203 9.38 9.08 -27.21
C ILE A 203 9.99 8.59 -28.52
N GLN A 204 10.97 7.69 -28.46
CA GLN A 204 11.61 7.17 -29.65
C GLN A 204 10.64 6.29 -30.46
N ASN A 205 9.99 5.33 -29.80
CA ASN A 205 9.40 4.17 -30.44
C ASN A 205 7.87 4.08 -30.42
N SER A 206 7.18 4.60 -29.40
CA SER A 206 5.74 4.36 -29.22
C SER A 206 4.87 5.61 -29.22
N TRP A 207 5.31 6.71 -28.60
CA TRP A 207 4.48 7.90 -28.40
C TRP A 207 4.07 8.56 -29.70
N SER A 208 2.80 8.98 -29.75
CA SER A 208 2.27 9.76 -30.87
C SER A 208 2.78 11.20 -30.84
N ILE A 209 2.56 11.94 -31.93
CA ILE A 209 2.85 13.39 -31.98
C ILE A 209 2.07 14.13 -30.89
N TYR A 210 0.82 13.72 -30.66
CA TYR A 210 -0.05 14.32 -29.65
C TYR A 210 0.48 14.07 -28.24
N ASP A 211 0.92 12.84 -27.91
CA ASP A 211 1.51 12.52 -26.61
C ASP A 211 2.76 13.37 -26.33
N ILE A 212 3.64 13.53 -27.32
CA ILE A 212 4.85 14.36 -27.21
C ILE A 212 4.49 15.83 -26.89
N GLN A 213 3.44 16.35 -27.52
CA GLN A 213 2.98 17.72 -27.27
C GLN A 213 2.35 17.89 -25.88
N ILE A 214 1.50 16.96 -25.44
CA ILE A 214 0.88 17.02 -24.11
C ILE A 214 1.95 16.86 -23.02
N PHE A 215 2.94 15.98 -23.21
CA PHE A 215 4.08 15.85 -22.31
C PHE A 215 4.92 17.14 -22.26
N SER A 216 5.19 17.77 -23.41
CA SER A 216 5.88 19.08 -23.46
C SER A 216 5.13 20.15 -22.65
N ASN A 217 3.80 20.20 -22.78
CA ASN A 217 2.95 21.11 -22.01
C ASN A 217 2.98 20.80 -20.51
N HIS A 218 2.97 19.52 -20.15
CA HIS A 218 3.10 19.09 -18.75
C HIS A 218 4.42 19.59 -18.14
N LEU A 219 5.55 19.37 -18.81
CA LEU A 219 6.86 19.86 -18.34
C LEU A 219 6.87 21.39 -18.18
N LEU A 220 6.33 22.13 -19.15
CA LEU A 220 6.24 23.59 -19.02
C LEU A 220 5.37 24.01 -17.84
N SER A 221 4.25 23.33 -17.58
CA SER A 221 3.33 23.63 -16.49
C SER A 221 3.95 23.36 -15.12
N VAL A 222 4.55 22.18 -14.94
CA VAL A 222 5.11 21.73 -13.66
C VAL A 222 6.30 22.59 -13.23
N TYR A 223 7.15 22.97 -14.18
CA TYR A 223 8.41 23.65 -13.91
C TYR A 223 8.38 25.17 -14.08
N ASN A 224 7.19 25.77 -14.25
CA ASN A 224 7.03 27.23 -14.39
C ASN A 224 7.17 28.01 -13.07
N PHE A 225 7.40 27.35 -11.94
CA PHE A 225 7.33 27.98 -10.62
C PHE A 225 8.71 28.14 -9.98
N LEU A 226 9.12 29.40 -9.79
CA LEU A 226 10.40 29.78 -9.18
C LEU A 226 10.58 29.26 -7.74
N ASN A 227 9.49 28.97 -7.03
CA ASN A 227 9.50 28.58 -5.62
C ASN A 227 9.57 27.05 -5.39
N LEU A 228 9.66 26.23 -6.44
CA LEU A 228 9.73 24.76 -6.32
C LEU A 228 11.18 24.23 -6.41
N CYS A 229 12.16 25.11 -6.16
CA CYS A 229 13.61 24.88 -6.02
C CYS A 229 13.95 23.49 -5.49
N ASP A 230 13.60 23.34 -4.22
CA ASP A 230 14.04 22.23 -3.40
C ASP A 230 13.32 20.93 -3.79
N PHE A 231 12.06 21.02 -4.20
CA PHE A 231 11.25 19.87 -4.62
C PHE A 231 11.65 19.29 -5.98
N LEU A 232 12.19 20.12 -6.87
CA LEU A 232 12.54 19.76 -8.25
C LEU A 232 14.04 19.52 -8.45
N SER A 233 14.87 19.81 -7.45
CA SER A 233 16.33 19.68 -7.54
C SER A 233 16.79 18.28 -7.97
N ASN A 234 16.12 17.23 -7.46
CA ASN A 234 16.39 15.84 -7.79
C ASN A 234 16.00 15.46 -9.24
N GLU A 235 15.15 16.23 -9.92
CA GLU A 235 14.75 15.98 -11.31
C GLU A 235 15.80 16.48 -12.32
N LEU A 236 16.72 17.37 -11.90
CA LEU A 236 17.70 17.98 -12.81
C LEU A 236 18.58 16.97 -13.57
N PRO A 237 19.11 15.89 -12.96
CA PRO A 237 19.85 14.87 -13.68
C PRO A 237 19.01 14.17 -14.76
N HIS A 238 17.74 13.91 -14.48
CA HIS A 238 16.80 13.29 -15.42
C HIS A 238 16.47 14.23 -16.59
N LEU A 239 16.26 15.53 -16.31
CA LEU A 239 16.08 16.56 -17.34
C LEU A 239 17.30 16.71 -18.24
N LYS A 240 18.52 16.67 -17.68
CA LYS A 240 19.77 16.72 -18.45
C LYS A 240 19.87 15.53 -19.40
N LYS A 241 19.59 14.33 -18.90
CA LYS A 241 19.59 13.11 -19.71
C LYS A 241 18.59 13.16 -20.85
N LEU A 242 17.37 13.66 -20.58
CA LEU A 242 16.36 13.86 -21.62
C LEU A 242 16.80 14.89 -22.67
N ASP A 243 17.39 16.02 -22.26
CA ASP A 243 17.89 17.05 -23.17
C ASP A 243 19.01 16.51 -24.09
N GLU A 244 19.97 15.78 -23.52
CA GLU A 244 21.07 15.14 -24.28
C GLU A 244 20.55 14.14 -25.32
N PHE A 245 19.57 13.31 -24.93
CA PHE A 245 18.89 12.39 -25.86
C PHE A 245 18.20 13.15 -26.99
N LEU A 246 17.39 14.16 -26.69
CA LEU A 246 16.64 14.91 -27.71
C LEU A 246 17.56 15.65 -28.68
N ASN A 247 18.72 16.12 -28.21
CA ASN A 247 19.75 16.72 -29.07
C ASN A 247 20.27 15.70 -30.09
N SER A 248 20.65 14.51 -29.62
CA SER A 248 21.23 13.45 -30.46
C SER A 248 20.18 12.88 -31.43
N TYR A 249 18.97 12.63 -30.95
CA TYR A 249 17.91 12.00 -31.73
C TYR A 249 17.43 12.87 -32.90
N LEU A 250 17.47 14.21 -32.76
CA LEU A 250 17.08 15.11 -33.83
C LEU A 250 17.98 15.08 -35.08
N ASP A 251 19.23 14.64 -34.92
CA ASP A 251 20.18 14.47 -36.02
C ASP A 251 19.88 13.21 -36.84
N GLU A 252 19.24 12.22 -36.22
CA GLU A 252 18.87 10.94 -36.85
C GLU A 252 17.51 11.00 -37.58
N ILE A 253 16.64 11.94 -37.20
CA ILE A 253 15.27 12.02 -37.71
C ILE A 253 15.15 12.93 -38.94
N LYS A 254 14.54 12.41 -39.99
CA LYS A 254 14.18 13.17 -41.20
C LYS A 254 13.08 14.20 -40.92
N ILE A 255 13.06 15.27 -41.72
CA ILE A 255 12.04 16.33 -41.65
C ILE A 255 10.63 15.72 -41.75
N SER A 256 9.82 15.95 -40.72
CA SER A 256 8.47 15.41 -40.56
C SER A 256 7.72 16.16 -39.45
N PHE A 257 6.40 15.98 -39.35
CA PHE A 257 5.62 16.52 -38.23
C PHE A 257 6.13 16.02 -36.86
N ARG A 258 6.53 14.74 -36.79
CA ARG A 258 7.15 14.16 -35.59
C ARG A 258 8.43 14.91 -35.21
N ARG A 259 9.29 15.20 -36.19
CA ARG A 259 10.50 15.99 -35.96
C ARG A 259 10.16 17.38 -35.41
N GLY A 260 9.11 18.02 -35.93
CA GLY A 260 8.59 19.29 -35.42
C GLY A 260 8.22 19.23 -33.94
N ALA A 261 7.42 18.23 -33.54
CA ALA A 261 7.04 18.02 -32.15
C ALA A 261 8.22 17.73 -31.22
N ILE A 262 9.23 16.97 -31.70
CA ILE A 262 10.45 16.71 -30.92
C ILE A 262 11.28 18.01 -30.75
N ILE A 263 11.33 18.89 -31.75
CA ILE A 263 11.96 20.22 -31.60
C ILE A 263 11.23 21.06 -30.55
N GLU A 264 9.90 21.07 -30.56
CA GLU A 264 9.10 21.77 -29.56
C GLU A 264 9.39 21.22 -28.16
N LEU A 265 9.37 19.90 -27.99
CA LEU A 265 9.72 19.25 -26.73
C LEU A 265 11.13 19.61 -26.27
N LYS A 266 12.14 19.53 -27.16
CA LYS A 266 13.52 19.93 -26.85
C LYS A 266 13.59 21.37 -26.36
N ASN A 267 12.90 22.29 -27.03
CA ASN A 267 12.90 23.70 -26.63
C ASN A 267 12.25 23.89 -25.24
N SER A 268 11.19 23.14 -24.95
CA SER A 268 10.56 23.12 -23.62
C SER A 268 11.50 22.57 -22.55
N VAL A 269 12.11 21.39 -22.79
CA VAL A 269 13.06 20.76 -21.87
C VAL A 269 14.25 21.68 -21.59
N LYS A 270 14.80 22.31 -22.63
CA LYS A 270 15.90 23.28 -22.48
C LYS A 270 15.51 24.46 -21.59
N LYS A 271 14.34 25.07 -21.82
CA LYS A 271 13.84 26.18 -21.01
C LYS A 271 13.65 25.77 -19.54
N VAL A 272 13.05 24.60 -19.32
CA VAL A 272 12.80 24.05 -17.98
C VAL A 272 14.12 23.79 -17.25
N LYS A 273 15.07 23.13 -17.92
CA LYS A 273 16.40 22.84 -17.39
C LYS A 273 17.14 24.11 -16.99
N GLU A 274 17.21 25.11 -17.87
CA GLU A 274 17.90 26.38 -17.59
C GLU A 274 17.25 27.15 -16.44
N SER A 275 15.92 27.14 -16.34
CA SER A 275 15.21 27.76 -15.23
C SER A 275 15.52 27.08 -13.89
N LEU A 276 15.54 25.74 -13.87
CA LEU A 276 15.86 24.97 -12.67
C LEU A 276 17.32 25.15 -12.24
N GLU A 277 18.27 25.12 -13.19
CA GLU A 277 19.69 25.39 -12.92
C GLU A 277 19.91 26.78 -12.32
N LYS A 278 19.26 27.81 -12.88
CA LYS A 278 19.32 29.17 -12.34
C LYS A 278 18.78 29.24 -10.92
N SER A 279 17.65 28.60 -10.66
CA SER A 279 17.04 28.64 -9.33
C SER A 279 17.90 27.94 -8.28
N ILE A 280 18.42 26.75 -8.56
CA ILE A 280 19.36 26.03 -7.67
C ILE A 280 20.61 26.89 -7.40
N SER A 281 21.13 27.58 -8.41
CA SER A 281 22.30 28.44 -8.25
C SER A 281 22.07 29.68 -7.38
N LEU A 282 20.82 30.14 -7.26
CA LEU A 282 20.42 31.25 -6.39
C LEU A 282 20.31 30.77 -4.94
N THR A 283 19.74 29.59 -4.70
CA THR A 283 19.63 28.99 -3.35
C THR A 283 20.99 28.70 -2.73
N ASN A 284 21.98 28.28 -3.51
CA ASN A 284 23.35 28.01 -3.03
C ASN A 284 24.18 29.27 -2.71
N LYS A 285 23.66 30.47 -3.00
CA LYS A 285 24.33 31.77 -2.73
C LYS A 285 23.78 32.49 -1.50
N THR A 286 22.67 32.00 -0.95
CA THR A 286 22.05 32.46 0.31
C THR A 286 22.42 31.54 1.45
#